data_AF-A0A2W4Y2X7-F1
#
_entry.id   AF-A0A2W4Y2X7-F1
#
_cell.length_a   1.000
_cell.length_b   1.000
_cell.length_c   1.000
_cell.angle_alpha   90.00
_cell.angle_beta   90.00
_cell.angle_gamma   90.00
#
_symmetry.space_group_name_H-M   'P 1'
#
loop_
_entity.id
_entity.type
_entity.pdbx_description
1 polymer ?
#
loop_
_entity_poly.entity_id
_entity_poly.type
_entity_poly.pdbx_seq_one_letter_code
_entity_poly.pdbx_strand_id
1 'polypeptide(L)' 'MTPDPMGWWGVPLSILGGLLRGSVPFLFVSLGECLTEKSGKINLGLEGSLLVGAISGYALSYHTGSAWLGVAGAG' A
#
# COMPACT_ATOMS: atom_id res chain seq x y z
N MET A 1 -24.04 14.56 1.25
CA MET A 1 -23.08 14.46 0.15
C MET A 1 -22.84 15.86 -0.35
N THR A 2 -21.76 16.50 0.12
CA THR A 2 -21.28 17.74 -0.53
C THR A 2 -20.95 17.38 -1.98
N PRO A 3 -21.35 18.19 -2.98
CA PRO A 3 -20.87 17.97 -4.35
C PRO A 3 -19.34 17.92 -4.31
N ASP A 4 -18.76 16.91 -4.93
CA ASP A 4 -17.31 16.78 -5.03
C ASP A 4 -16.82 18.06 -5.75
N PRO A 5 -15.96 18.89 -5.13
CA PRO A 5 -15.55 20.18 -5.70
C PRO A 5 -14.84 20.05 -7.06
N MET A 6 -14.47 18.82 -7.44
CA MET A 6 -13.82 18.48 -8.71
C MET A 6 -14.72 17.68 -9.68
N GLY A 7 -15.94 17.29 -9.29
CA GLY A 7 -16.81 16.40 -10.08
C GLY A 7 -16.10 15.11 -10.50
N TRP A 8 -16.33 14.67 -11.74
CA TRP A 8 -15.74 13.45 -12.31
C TRP A 8 -14.20 13.44 -12.34
N TRP A 9 -13.54 14.61 -12.24
CA TRP A 9 -12.09 14.69 -12.13
C TRP A 9 -11.54 14.18 -10.79
N GLY A 10 -12.37 14.13 -9.74
CA GLY A 10 -11.94 13.61 -8.43
C GLY A 10 -11.52 12.14 -8.47
N VAL A 11 -12.15 11.34 -9.35
CA VAL A 11 -11.86 9.91 -9.51
C VAL A 11 -10.44 9.66 -10.04
N PRO A 12 -10.04 10.17 -11.23
CA PRO A 12 -8.68 9.95 -11.73
C PRO A 12 -7.62 10.57 -10.83
N LEU A 13 -7.89 11.73 -10.21
CA LEU A 13 -6.95 12.37 -9.27
C LEU A 13 -6.74 11.54 -8.00
N SER A 14 -7.79 10.96 -7.44
CA SER A 14 -7.68 10.09 -6.25
C SER A 14 -6.99 8.76 -6.57
N ILE A 15 -7.23 8.18 -7.74
CA ILE A 15 -6.51 6.99 -8.21
C ILE A 15 -5.01 7.30 -8.38
N LEU A 16 -4.66 8.41 -9.03
CA LEU A 16 -3.26 8.86 -9.15
C LEU A 16 -2.61 9.09 -7.79
N GLY A 17 -3.31 9.77 -6.88
CA GLY A 17 -2.81 9.99 -5.51
C GLY A 17 -2.59 8.70 -4.72
N GLY A 18 -3.50 7.73 -4.86
CA GLY A 18 -3.37 6.40 -4.27
C GLY A 18 -2.21 5.61 -4.87
N LEU A 19 -2.04 5.66 -6.20
CA LEU A 19 -0.97 4.99 -6.93
C LEU A 19 0.41 5.52 -6.51
N LEU A 20 0.59 6.84 -6.42
CA LEU A 20 1.85 7.44 -5.98
C LEU A 20 2.19 7.09 -4.53
N ARG A 21 1.19 6.95 -3.66
CA ARG A 21 1.40 6.56 -2.26
C ARG A 21 1.73 5.08 -2.11
N GLY A 22 1.12 4.22 -2.93
CA GLY A 22 1.37 2.79 -2.94
C GLY A 22 2.66 2.39 -3.66
N SER A 23 3.11 3.14 -4.67
CA SER A 23 4.24 2.74 -5.51
C SER A 23 5.58 2.64 -4.76
N VAL A 24 5.83 3.52 -3.79
CA VAL A 24 7.09 3.51 -3.02
C VAL A 24 7.33 2.20 -2.27
N PRO A 25 6.43 1.69 -1.41
CA PRO A 25 6.65 0.40 -0.75
C PRO A 25 6.71 -0.78 -1.74
N PHE A 26 5.93 -0.74 -2.83
CA PHE A 26 6.01 -1.74 -3.89
C PHE A 26 7.38 -1.79 -4.57
N LEU A 27 8.00 -0.63 -4.86
CA LEU A 27 9.35 -0.57 -5.44
C LEU A 27 10.41 -1.19 -4.53
N PHE A 28 10.29 -0.98 -3.21
CA PHE A 28 11.18 -1.62 -2.24
C PHE A 28 11.03 -3.14 -2.22
N VAL A 29 9.80 -3.65 -2.32
CA VAL A 29 9.53 -5.08 -2.41
C VAL A 29 10.10 -5.67 -3.70
N SER A 30 9.83 -5.08 -4.86
CA SER A 30 10.36 -5.57 -6.14
C SER A 30 11.89 -5.54 -6.20
N LEU A 31 12.52 -4.55 -5.56
CA LEU A 31 13.98 -4.53 -5.41
C LEU A 31 14.47 -5.72 -4.57
N GLY A 32 13.81 -5.98 -3.44
CA GLY A 32 14.11 -7.12 -2.57
C GLY A 32 13.95 -8.46 -3.31
N GLU A 33 12.87 -8.62 -4.07
CA GLU A 33 12.63 -9.81 -4.90
C GLU A 33 13.75 -10.01 -5.92
N CYS A 34 14.12 -8.98 -6.69
CA CYS A 34 15.20 -9.05 -7.67
C CYS A 34 16.55 -9.46 -7.04
N LEU A 35 16.85 -8.94 -5.84
CA LEU A 35 18.04 -9.31 -5.08
C LEU A 35 18.00 -10.77 -4.63
N THR A 36 16.86 -11.25 -4.12
CA THR A 36 16.69 -12.63 -3.66
C THR A 36 16.74 -13.64 -4.82
N GLU A 37 16.13 -13.28 -5.96
CA GLU A 37 16.16 -14.08 -7.18
C GLU A 37 17.58 -14.22 -7.71
N LYS A 38 18.35 -13.13 -7.74
CA LYS A 38 19.78 -13.16 -8.09
C LYS A 38 20.62 -14.01 -7.13
N SER A 39 20.17 -14.13 -5.87
CA SER A 39 20.80 -14.97 -4.85
C SER A 39 20.40 -16.45 -4.95
N GLY A 40 19.59 -16.82 -5.96
CA GLY A 40 19.10 -18.19 -6.19
C GLY A 40 17.98 -18.63 -5.25
N LYS A 41 17.36 -17.69 -4.51
CA LYS A 41 16.20 -17.97 -3.64
C LYS A 41 15.03 -17.10 -4.03
N ILE A 42 14.05 -17.68 -4.70
CA ILE A 42 12.83 -16.98 -5.10
C ILE A 42 11.85 -17.00 -3.93
N ASN A 43 11.41 -15.83 -3.47
CA ASN A 43 10.46 -15.71 -2.36
C ASN A 43 9.09 -15.24 -2.85
N LEU A 44 8.21 -16.20 -3.13
CA LEU A 44 6.82 -15.92 -3.55
C LEU A 44 5.93 -15.44 -2.39
N GLY A 45 6.40 -15.55 -1.13
CA GLY A 45 5.66 -15.07 0.04
C GLY A 45 5.73 -13.56 0.23
N LEU A 46 6.58 -12.85 -0.53
CA LEU A 46 6.79 -11.41 -0.41
C LEU A 46 5.59 -10.61 -0.92
N GLU A 47 5.00 -11.01 -2.05
CA GLU A 47 3.71 -10.48 -2.54
C GLU A 47 2.61 -10.59 -1.46
N GLY A 48 2.48 -11.76 -0.85
CA GLY A 48 1.48 -12.00 0.20
C GLY A 48 1.73 -11.18 1.45
N SER A 49 3.00 -11.04 1.86
CA SER A 49 3.39 -10.25 3.03
C SER A 49 3.05 -8.77 2.85
N LEU A 50 3.28 -8.23 1.64
CA LEU A 50 2.92 -6.85 1.32
C LEU A 50 1.39 -6.65 1.36
N LEU A 51 0.61 -7.57 0.80
CA LEU A 51 -0.84 -7.47 0.81
C LEU A 51 -1.41 -7.54 2.24
N VAL A 52 -0.90 -8.47 3.06
CA VAL A 52 -1.30 -8.62 4.46
C VAL A 52 -0.95 -7.36 5.27
N GLY A 53 0.23 -6.78 5.07
CA GLY A 53 0.61 -5.53 5.72
C GLY A 53 -0.30 -4.36 5.32
N ALA A 54 -0.57 -4.20 4.03
CA ALA A 54 -1.45 -3.14 3.52
C ALA A 54 -2.88 -3.25 4.09
N ILE A 55 -3.45 -4.46 4.12
CA ILE A 55 -4.79 -4.70 4.65
C ILE A 55 -4.83 -4.51 6.17
N SER A 56 -3.81 -5.01 6.89
CA SER A 56 -3.72 -4.86 8.35
C SER A 56 -3.62 -3.39 8.76
N GLY A 57 -2.78 -2.61 8.07
CA GLY A 57 -2.64 -1.18 8.34
C GLY A 57 -3.90 -0.37 8.02
N TYR A 58 -4.60 -0.72 6.92
CA TYR A 58 -5.90 -0.14 6.61
C TYR A 58 -6.96 -0.48 7.68
N ALA A 59 -7.08 -1.76 8.05
CA ALA A 59 -8.06 -2.22 9.03
C ALA A 59 -7.86 -1.56 10.40
N LEU A 60 -6.62 -1.44 10.86
CA LEU A 60 -6.30 -0.77 12.13
C LEU A 60 -6.53 0.73 12.06
N SER A 61 -6.15 1.41 10.97
CA SER A 61 -6.46 2.82 10.78
C SER A 61 -7.96 3.08 10.82
N TYR A 62 -8.73 2.21 10.15
CA TYR A 62 -10.18 2.34 10.03
C TYR A 62 -10.90 2.10 11.36
N HIS A 63 -10.53 1.05 12.10
CA HIS A 63 -11.19 0.72 13.37
C HIS A 63 -10.78 1.65 14.53
N THR A 64 -9.53 2.11 14.56
CA THR A 64 -9.03 2.95 15.67
C THR A 64 -9.20 4.44 15.41
N GLY A 65 -9.46 4.84 14.17
CA GLY A 65 -9.44 6.24 13.74
C GLY A 65 -8.05 6.90 13.80
N SER A 66 -6.99 6.15 14.10
CA SER A 66 -5.63 6.64 14.23
C SER A 66 -4.75 6.11 13.10
N ALA A 67 -4.26 7.00 12.24
CA ALA A 67 -3.33 6.65 11.18
C ALA A 67 -2.04 6.01 11.72
N TRP A 68 -1.59 6.43 12.92
CA TRP A 68 -0.37 5.90 13.53
C TRP A 68 -0.52 4.45 14.00
N LEU A 69 -1.69 4.07 14.51
CA LEU A 69 -1.97 2.67 14.86
C LEU A 69 -2.07 1.79 13.61
N GLY A 70 -2.53 2.36 12.49
CA GLY A 70 -2.43 1.74 11.19
C GLY A 70 -1.00 1.48 10.73
N VAL A 71 -0.13 2.48 10.80
CA VAL A 71 1.30 2.32 10.47
C VAL A 71 1.94 1.26 11.37
N ALA A 72 1.66 1.28 12.67
CA ALA A 72 2.21 0.30 13.60
C ALA A 72 1.79 -1.14 13.30
N GLY A 73 0.58 -1.36 12.76
CA GLY A 73 0.12 -2.70 12.40
C GLY A 73 0.21 -3.05 10.91
N ALA A 74 0.76 -2.16 10.07
CA ALA A 74 1.11 -2.49 8.70
C ALA A 74 2.34 -3.41 8.65
N GLY A 75 3.22 -3.36 9.67
CA GLY A 75 4.45 -4.15 9.75
C GLY A 75 5.60 -3.55 8.95
#